data_AF-A0A2D9KNV5-F1
#
_entry.id   AF-A0A2D9KNV5-F1
#
_cell.length_a   1.000
_cell.length_b   1.000
_cell.length_c   1.000
_cell.angle_alpha   90.00
_cell.angle_beta   90.00
_cell.angle_gamma   90.00
#
_symmetry.space_group_name_H-M   'P 1'
#
loop_
_entity.id
_entity.type
_entity.pdbx_description
1 polymer ?
#
loop_
_entity_poly.entity_id
_entity_poly.type
_entity_poly.pdbx_seq_one_letter_code
_entity_poly.pdbx_strand_id
1 'polypeptide(L)'
;MTKILTLSVCSFILVLLAGCDSTKKFLGMENKQPDAFEVMNRAPLELPPDFDLRPPEPGKKRPQEMTKRQQAEQQLIKPTQQTPQPQVSDKALGKTRRSHYKSTSGEQAFLSQAGVGKSSTNLKNKMRQQEMTDSEDSFLKQLAREKKDPVINPYTEPTPKS
;
A
#
# COMPACT_ATOMS: atom_id res chain seq x y z
N MET A 1 -23.90 -71.38 -22.80
CA MET A 1 -22.95 -71.29 -21.67
C MET A 1 -22.49 -69.86 -21.40
N THR A 2 -22.22 -69.05 -22.42
CA THR A 2 -21.86 -67.61 -22.28
C THR A 2 -22.89 -66.77 -21.51
N LYS A 3 -24.19 -66.99 -21.71
CA LYS A 3 -25.26 -66.26 -21.00
C LYS A 3 -25.29 -66.50 -19.47
N ILE A 4 -24.88 -67.69 -19.03
CA ILE A 4 -24.80 -68.04 -17.60
C ILE A 4 -23.54 -67.42 -16.99
N LEU A 5 -22.43 -67.41 -17.75
CA LEU A 5 -21.19 -66.72 -17.36
C LEU A 5 -21.42 -65.21 -17.19
N THR A 6 -22.13 -64.56 -18.13
CA THR A 6 -22.43 -63.11 -18.03
C THR A 6 -23.32 -62.77 -16.83
N LEU A 7 -24.27 -63.64 -16.50
CA LEU A 7 -25.18 -63.42 -15.37
C LEU A 7 -24.46 -63.59 -14.02
N SER A 8 -23.53 -64.56 -13.94
CA SER A 8 -22.66 -64.75 -12.77
C SER A 8 -21.72 -63.57 -12.54
N VAL A 9 -21.10 -63.03 -13.60
CA VAL A 9 -20.21 -61.87 -13.51
C VAL A 9 -20.99 -60.62 -13.08
N CYS A 10 -22.18 -60.40 -13.64
CA CYS A 10 -23.02 -59.27 -13.29
C CYS A 10 -23.47 -59.32 -11.82
N SER A 11 -23.85 -60.51 -11.32
CA SER A 11 -24.19 -60.72 -9.91
C SER A 11 -23.03 -60.42 -8.97
N PHE A 12 -21.80 -60.78 -9.36
CA PHE A 12 -20.61 -60.55 -8.53
C PHE A 12 -20.28 -59.05 -8.43
N ILE A 13 -20.43 -58.30 -9.53
CA ILE A 13 -20.22 -56.85 -9.56
C ILE A 13 -21.21 -56.12 -8.65
N LEU A 14 -22.48 -56.55 -8.61
CA LEU A 14 -23.50 -55.94 -7.76
C LEU A 14 -23.19 -56.11 -6.26
N VAL A 15 -22.66 -57.27 -5.85
CA VAL A 15 -22.24 -57.51 -4.46
C VAL A 15 -21.04 -56.66 -4.07
N LEU A 16 -20.08 -56.48 -4.99
CA LEU A 16 -18.92 -55.61 -4.78
C LEU A 16 -19.32 -54.14 -4.61
N LEU A 17 -20.33 -53.66 -5.35
CA LEU A 17 -20.83 -52.29 -5.24
C LEU A 17 -21.56 -52.02 -3.92
N ALA A 18 -22.30 -52.99 -3.39
CA ALA A 18 -23.00 -52.86 -2.11
C ALA A 18 -22.05 -52.68 -0.90
N GLY A 19 -20.81 -53.18 -1.00
CA GLY A 19 -19.78 -52.98 0.04
C GLY A 19 -19.15 -51.59 0.04
N CYS A 20 -19.30 -50.82 -1.04
CA CYS A 20 -18.60 -49.54 -1.22
C CYS A 20 -19.14 -48.41 -0.30
N ASP A 21 -20.39 -48.52 0.16
CA ASP A 21 -20.93 -47.57 1.15
C ASP A 21 -20.32 -47.80 2.54
N SER A 22 -20.08 -49.06 2.92
CA SER A 22 -19.42 -49.41 4.19
C SER A 22 -17.95 -49.00 4.20
N THR A 23 -17.24 -49.14 3.07
CA THR A 23 -15.86 -48.64 2.96
C THR A 23 -15.80 -47.13 3.07
N LYS A 24 -16.75 -46.39 2.48
CA LYS A 24 -16.84 -44.93 2.59
C LYS A 24 -16.93 -44.46 4.07
N LYS A 25 -17.68 -45.18 4.91
CA LYS A 25 -17.76 -44.91 6.36
C LYS A 25 -16.47 -45.22 7.10
N PHE A 26 -15.86 -46.37 6.80
CA PHE A 26 -14.58 -46.78 7.40
C PHE A 26 -13.42 -45.87 7.00
N LEU A 27 -13.41 -45.39 5.76
CA LEU A 27 -12.45 -44.42 5.21
C LEU A 27 -12.68 -42.99 5.71
N GLY A 28 -13.69 -42.74 6.55
CA GLY A 28 -13.99 -41.41 7.09
C GLY A 28 -14.49 -40.41 6.04
N MET A 29 -14.95 -40.88 4.88
CA MET A 29 -15.52 -40.04 3.82
C MET A 29 -16.99 -39.67 4.08
N GLU A 30 -17.58 -40.19 5.16
CA GLU A 30 -18.87 -39.76 5.69
C GLU A 30 -18.65 -38.63 6.70
N ASN A 31 -19.21 -37.46 6.44
CA ASN A 31 -19.15 -36.32 7.37
C ASN A 31 -20.06 -36.59 8.57
N LYS A 32 -19.53 -37.25 9.61
CA LYS A 32 -20.17 -37.31 10.93
C LYS A 32 -19.92 -35.98 11.63
N GLN A 33 -20.90 -35.08 11.61
CA GLN A 33 -20.80 -33.82 12.33
C GLN A 33 -20.61 -34.12 13.82
N PRO A 34 -19.58 -33.55 14.48
CA PRO A 34 -19.42 -33.68 15.92
C PRO A 34 -20.62 -33.04 16.63
N ASP A 35 -21.00 -33.58 17.78
CA ASP A 35 -22.13 -33.06 18.54
C ASP A 35 -21.83 -31.61 18.95
N ALA A 36 -22.70 -30.69 18.55
CA ALA A 36 -22.56 -29.26 18.82
C ALA A 36 -22.63 -28.93 20.32
N PHE A 37 -23.02 -29.90 21.15
CA PHE A 37 -23.09 -29.78 22.60
C PHE A 37 -22.03 -30.61 23.34
N GLU A 38 -21.17 -31.33 22.61
CA GLU A 38 -20.07 -32.07 23.23
C GLU A 38 -18.96 -31.10 23.64
N VAL A 39 -18.87 -30.85 24.95
CA VAL A 39 -17.83 -29.99 25.53
C VAL A 39 -16.55 -30.81 25.71
N MET A 40 -15.61 -30.67 24.77
CA MET A 40 -14.25 -31.21 24.93
C MET A 40 -13.47 -30.39 25.95
N ASN A 41 -13.09 -31.02 27.06
CA ASN A 41 -12.22 -30.42 28.08
C ASN A 41 -10.83 -30.16 27.47
N ARG A 42 -10.50 -28.89 27.23
CA ARG A 42 -9.16 -28.48 26.80
C ARG A 42 -8.27 -28.37 28.02
N ALA A 43 -6.98 -28.70 27.86
CA ALA A 43 -6.00 -28.44 28.89
C ALA A 43 -6.09 -26.96 29.33
N PRO A 44 -6.01 -26.67 30.64
CA PRO A 44 -6.05 -25.30 31.12
C PRO A 44 -4.93 -24.49 30.44
N LEU A 45 -5.23 -23.25 30.06
CA LEU A 45 -4.22 -22.33 29.56
C LEU A 45 -3.24 -22.06 30.70
N GLU A 46 -2.00 -22.51 30.55
CA GLU A 46 -0.91 -22.14 31.44
C GLU A 46 -0.68 -20.64 31.28
N LEU A 47 -1.09 -19.87 32.29
CA LEU A 47 -0.78 -18.46 32.34
C LEU A 47 0.74 -18.35 32.53
N PRO A 48 1.49 -17.71 31.60
CA PRO A 48 2.91 -17.51 31.80
C PRO A 48 3.14 -16.75 33.11
N PRO A 49 4.29 -16.92 33.77
CA PRO A 49 4.56 -16.27 35.04
C PRO A 49 4.31 -14.77 34.89
N ASP A 50 3.42 -14.24 35.72
CA ASP A 50 3.18 -12.81 35.80
C ASP A 50 4.52 -12.19 36.19
N PHE A 51 5.19 -11.59 35.21
CA PHE A 51 6.34 -10.76 35.51
C PHE A 51 5.76 -9.56 36.26
N ASP A 52 5.86 -9.61 37.60
CA ASP A 52 5.83 -8.46 38.48
C ASP A 52 7.06 -7.59 38.16
N LEU A 53 7.10 -7.07 36.92
CA LEU A 53 7.89 -5.92 36.60
C LEU A 53 7.40 -4.85 37.55
N ARG A 54 8.31 -4.36 38.39
CA ARG A 54 8.03 -3.26 39.30
C ARG A 54 7.31 -2.18 38.48
N PRO A 55 6.05 -1.85 38.80
CA PRO A 55 5.31 -0.86 38.04
C PRO A 55 6.17 0.40 37.94
N PRO A 56 6.35 0.97 36.73
CA PRO A 56 7.15 2.18 36.60
C PRO A 56 6.53 3.25 37.50
N GLU A 57 7.34 3.83 38.38
CA GLU A 57 6.83 4.80 39.34
C GLU A 57 6.15 5.95 38.61
N PRO A 58 4.87 6.24 38.91
CA PRO A 58 4.13 7.30 38.25
C PRO A 58 4.83 8.64 38.51
N GLY A 59 5.21 9.33 37.43
CA GLY A 59 5.82 10.67 37.50
C GLY A 59 7.35 10.71 37.45
N LYS A 60 8.07 9.57 37.47
CA LYS A 60 9.50 9.58 37.18
C LYS A 60 9.74 9.82 35.69
N LYS A 61 10.70 10.70 35.36
CA LYS A 61 11.13 10.94 33.97
C LYS A 61 11.58 9.61 33.38
N ARG A 62 10.97 9.22 32.26
CA ARG A 62 11.33 7.98 31.58
C ARG A 62 12.80 8.09 31.15
N PRO A 63 13.67 7.12 31.48
CA PRO A 63 15.08 7.15 31.06
C PRO A 63 15.28 7.27 29.54
N GLN A 64 14.26 6.89 28.76
CA GLN A 64 14.25 6.91 27.30
C GLN A 64 13.70 8.22 26.71
N GLU A 65 13.11 9.11 27.53
CA GLU A 65 12.62 10.42 27.09
C GLU A 65 13.77 11.44 27.08
N MET A 66 14.60 11.37 26.04
CA MET A 66 15.44 12.51 25.66
C MET A 66 14.54 13.72 25.39
N THR A 67 14.79 14.85 26.06
CA THR A 67 13.99 16.05 25.83
C THR A 67 14.22 16.56 24.40
N LYS A 68 13.17 17.11 23.76
CA LYS A 68 13.27 17.65 22.37
C LYS A 68 14.40 18.67 22.20
N ARG A 69 14.65 19.45 23.26
CA ARG A 69 15.75 20.41 23.31
C ARG A 69 17.12 19.72 23.28
N GLN A 70 17.34 18.69 24.09
CA GLN A 70 18.58 17.91 24.07
C GLN A 70 18.77 17.19 22.73
N GLN A 71 17.69 16.70 22.12
CA GLN A 71 17.73 16.10 20.79
C GLN A 71 18.14 17.12 19.71
N ALA A 72 17.63 18.35 19.79
CA ALA A 72 18.02 19.44 18.88
C ALA A 72 19.46 19.90 19.11
N GLU A 73 19.88 20.06 20.36
CA GLU A 73 21.27 20.43 20.72
C GLU A 73 22.26 19.36 20.22
N GLN A 74 21.96 18.07 20.34
CA GLN A 74 22.79 17.00 19.77
C GLN A 74 22.86 17.04 18.23
N GLN A 75 21.82 17.52 17.55
CA GLN A 75 21.85 17.71 16.10
C GLN A 75 22.64 18.95 15.68
N LEU A 76 22.65 19.98 16.51
CA LEU A 76 23.38 21.23 16.28
C LEU A 76 24.88 21.12 16.60
N ILE A 77 25.23 20.37 17.66
CA ILE A 77 26.61 20.22 18.17
C ILE A 77 27.39 19.17 17.38
N LYS A 78 26.71 18.24 16.70
CA LYS A 78 27.39 17.40 15.70
C LYS A 78 27.96 18.35 14.65
N PRO A 79 29.31 18.42 14.48
CA PRO A 79 29.83 19.07 13.28
C PRO A 79 29.15 18.34 12.13
N THR A 80 28.74 19.08 11.10
CA THR A 80 28.32 18.53 9.81
C THR A 80 29.51 17.79 9.19
N GLN A 81 29.99 16.74 9.83
CA GLN A 81 30.39 15.57 9.10
C GLN A 81 29.08 15.11 8.49
N GLN A 82 29.04 15.20 7.17
CA GLN A 82 28.05 14.60 6.32
C GLN A 82 27.34 13.48 7.06
N THR A 83 26.01 13.57 7.10
CA THR A 83 25.11 12.43 7.29
C THR A 83 25.88 11.14 6.99
N PRO A 84 25.88 10.11 7.85
CA PRO A 84 26.11 8.77 7.36
C PRO A 84 25.01 8.57 6.32
N GLN A 85 25.32 8.94 5.07
CA GLN A 85 24.78 8.31 3.91
C GLN A 85 24.89 6.84 4.28
N PRO A 86 23.79 6.10 4.46
CA PRO A 86 23.92 4.68 4.24
C PRO A 86 24.54 4.61 2.85
N GLN A 87 25.79 4.18 2.80
CA GLN A 87 26.51 3.81 1.58
C GLN A 87 25.80 2.59 1.02
N VAL A 88 24.58 2.81 0.52
CA VAL A 88 23.87 1.93 -0.37
C VAL A 88 23.83 2.69 -1.67
N SER A 89 24.95 2.58 -2.38
CA SER A 89 25.06 2.69 -3.83
C SER A 89 23.92 3.45 -4.48
N ASP A 90 24.12 4.76 -4.57
CA ASP A 90 23.35 5.66 -5.42
C ASP A 90 23.31 5.11 -6.85
N LYS A 91 22.27 4.33 -7.17
CA LYS A 91 21.80 4.23 -8.54
C LYS A 91 20.28 4.12 -8.53
N ALA A 92 19.68 5.30 -8.53
CA ALA A 92 18.27 5.58 -8.75
C ALA A 92 17.31 5.32 -7.58
N LEU A 93 17.15 6.29 -6.68
CA LEU A 93 15.81 6.56 -6.13
C LEU A 93 15.65 8.01 -5.67
N GLY A 94 14.64 8.68 -6.24
CA GLY A 94 14.27 10.05 -5.92
C GLY A 94 13.87 10.21 -4.45
N LYS A 95 14.36 11.28 -3.84
CA LYS A 95 14.20 11.62 -2.42
C LYS A 95 12.74 11.98 -2.13
N THR A 96 11.89 11.01 -1.83
CA THR A 96 10.66 11.28 -1.06
C THR A 96 11.08 11.38 0.41
N ARG A 97 10.88 12.57 1.01
CA ARG A 97 11.23 12.90 2.40
C ARG A 97 10.29 12.21 3.41
N ARG A 98 10.01 10.92 3.24
CA ARG A 98 9.18 10.11 4.14
C ARG A 98 9.75 8.70 4.23
N SER A 99 10.96 8.55 4.76
CA SER A 99 11.54 7.22 5.00
C SER A 99 12.05 7.12 6.43
N HIS A 100 11.12 6.91 7.36
CA HIS A 100 11.43 6.28 8.65
C HIS A 100 11.27 4.75 8.58
N TYR A 101 10.92 4.20 7.41
CA TYR A 101 10.73 2.76 7.23
C TYR A 101 11.87 2.16 6.41
N LYS A 102 12.48 1.10 6.94
CA LYS A 102 13.48 0.30 6.26
C LYS A 102 12.77 -0.45 5.14
N SER A 103 12.99 -0.04 3.89
CA SER A 103 12.41 -0.70 2.72
C SER A 103 12.74 -2.19 2.76
N THR A 104 11.71 -3.04 2.78
CA THR A 104 11.87 -4.49 2.74
C THR A 104 12.08 -4.97 1.29
N SER A 105 12.65 -6.16 1.10
CA SER A 105 12.85 -6.73 -0.24
C SER A 105 11.53 -6.87 -1.03
N GLY A 106 10.44 -7.25 -0.34
CA GLY A 106 9.11 -7.35 -0.94
C GLY A 106 8.53 -6.00 -1.35
N GLU A 107 8.75 -4.95 -0.55
CA GLU A 107 8.31 -3.59 -0.88
C GLU A 107 9.02 -3.05 -2.12
N GLN A 108 10.32 -3.29 -2.26
CA GLN A 108 11.08 -2.90 -3.46
C GLN A 108 10.60 -3.65 -4.71
N ALA A 109 10.30 -4.95 -4.58
CA ALA A 109 9.75 -5.75 -5.68
C ALA A 109 8.38 -5.22 -6.14
N PHE A 110 7.48 -4.94 -5.19
CA PHE A 110 6.18 -4.35 -5.49
C PHE A 110 6.30 -2.98 -6.16
N LEU A 111 7.19 -2.10 -5.68
CA LEU A 111 7.41 -0.77 -6.27
C LEU A 111 7.99 -0.87 -7.69
N SER A 112 8.87 -1.84 -7.94
CA SER A 112 9.40 -2.10 -9.29
C SER A 112 8.31 -2.60 -10.25
N GLN A 113 7.41 -3.45 -9.77
CA GLN A 113 6.25 -3.93 -10.50
C GLN A 113 5.24 -2.81 -10.75
N ALA A 114 5.04 -1.93 -9.77
CA ALA A 114 4.13 -0.79 -9.83
C ALA A 114 4.66 0.38 -10.67
N GLY A 115 5.92 0.32 -11.16
CA GLY A 115 6.52 1.36 -11.98
C GLY A 115 6.77 2.69 -11.27
N VAL A 116 6.75 2.69 -9.93
CA VAL A 116 6.94 3.88 -9.10
C VAL A 116 8.44 4.24 -9.09
N GLY A 117 8.83 5.33 -9.74
CA GLY A 117 10.24 5.78 -9.78
C GLY A 117 10.70 6.37 -11.12
N LYS A 118 9.91 6.23 -12.19
CA LYS A 118 10.22 6.78 -13.53
C LYS A 118 9.90 8.28 -13.67
N SER A 119 9.76 9.02 -12.56
CA SER A 119 9.43 10.45 -12.60
C SER A 119 10.70 11.28 -12.75
N SER A 120 10.74 12.17 -13.73
CA SER A 120 11.88 13.06 -13.92
C SER A 120 11.98 14.05 -12.76
N THR A 121 13.18 14.14 -12.18
CA THR A 121 13.51 14.96 -11.00
C THR A 121 13.16 16.44 -11.16
N ASN A 122 13.00 16.91 -12.41
CA ASN A 122 12.67 18.30 -12.74
C ASN A 122 11.17 18.60 -12.87
N LEU A 123 10.25 17.68 -12.55
CA LEU A 123 8.79 17.92 -12.66
C LEU A 123 8.36 19.21 -11.95
N LYS A 124 8.90 19.45 -10.74
CA LYS A 124 8.57 20.64 -9.93
C LYS A 124 9.03 21.94 -10.58
N ASN A 125 10.20 21.92 -11.22
CA ASN A 125 10.74 23.09 -11.90
C ASN A 125 9.97 23.36 -13.19
N LYS A 126 9.57 22.31 -13.91
CA LYS A 126 8.76 22.42 -15.13
C LYS A 126 7.34 22.91 -14.83
N MET A 127 6.68 22.41 -13.78
CA MET A 127 5.37 22.90 -13.34
C MET A 127 5.43 24.36 -12.89
N ARG A 128 6.44 24.73 -12.10
CA ARG A 128 6.64 26.12 -11.66
C ARG A 128 6.90 27.07 -12.84
N GLN A 129 7.65 26.62 -13.85
CA GLN A 129 7.89 27.39 -15.06
C GLN A 129 6.60 27.57 -15.88
N GLN A 130 5.78 26.52 -16.00
CA GLN A 130 4.50 26.58 -16.72
C GLN A 130 3.47 27.49 -16.02
N GLU A 131 3.37 27.45 -14.69
CA GLU A 131 2.46 28.30 -13.91
C GLU A 131 2.75 29.81 -14.09
N MET A 132 4.02 30.20 -14.17
CA MET A 132 4.41 31.61 -14.36
C MET A 132 4.10 32.12 -15.77
N THR A 133 4.32 31.31 -16.81
CA THR A 133 4.12 31.73 -18.21
C THR A 133 2.64 31.77 -18.60
N ASP A 134 1.85 30.80 -18.13
CA ASP A 134 0.46 30.66 -18.58
C ASP A 134 -0.44 31.76 -18.00
N SER A 135 -0.09 32.30 -16.83
CA SER A 135 -0.89 33.30 -16.12
C SER A 135 -0.73 34.70 -16.71
N GLU A 136 0.50 35.11 -17.05
CA GLU A 136 0.77 36.46 -17.58
C GLU A 136 0.36 36.58 -19.04
N ASP A 137 0.68 35.58 -19.88
CA ASP A 137 0.37 35.63 -21.31
C ASP A 137 -1.14 35.53 -21.59
N SER A 138 -1.89 34.72 -20.83
CA SER A 138 -3.33 34.59 -21.00
C SER A 138 -4.07 35.87 -20.60
N PHE A 139 -3.66 36.48 -19.48
CA PHE A 139 -4.23 37.72 -18.98
C PHE A 139 -3.92 38.92 -19.89
N LEU A 140 -2.66 39.09 -20.31
CA LEU A 140 -2.26 40.15 -21.23
C LEU A 140 -2.93 39.99 -22.60
N LYS A 141 -3.08 38.76 -23.10
CA LYS A 141 -3.81 38.47 -24.34
C LYS A 141 -5.31 38.75 -24.21
N GLN A 142 -5.90 38.58 -23.03
CA GLN A 142 -7.29 38.93 -22.77
C GLN A 142 -7.48 40.45 -22.73
N LEU A 143 -6.61 41.19 -22.03
CA LEU A 143 -6.61 42.65 -22.03
C LEU A 143 -6.40 43.25 -23.43
N ALA A 144 -5.50 42.64 -24.22
CA ALA A 144 -5.25 43.08 -25.59
C ALA A 144 -6.46 42.84 -26.52
N ARG A 145 -7.28 41.81 -26.26
CA ARG A 145 -8.55 41.62 -26.99
C ARG A 145 -9.60 42.65 -26.56
N GLU A 146 -9.76 42.86 -25.25
CA GLU A 146 -10.67 43.87 -24.68
C GLU A 146 -10.38 45.28 -25.24
N LYS A 147 -9.10 45.64 -25.37
CA LYS A 147 -8.69 46.95 -25.91
C LYS A 147 -8.79 47.05 -27.43
N LYS A 148 -8.91 45.92 -28.15
CA LYS A 148 -8.96 45.89 -29.62
C LYS A 148 -10.36 46.12 -30.18
N ASP A 149 -11.38 46.21 -29.34
CA ASP A 149 -12.68 46.70 -29.79
C ASP A 149 -12.52 48.19 -30.13
N PRO A 150 -12.80 48.62 -31.37
CA PRO A 150 -12.73 50.03 -31.70
C PRO A 150 -13.72 50.76 -30.81
N VAL A 151 -13.23 51.73 -30.02
CA VAL A 151 -14.08 52.72 -29.39
C VAL A 151 -14.86 53.39 -30.52
N ILE A 152 -16.13 53.01 -30.70
CA ILE A 152 -17.03 53.68 -31.63
C ILE A 152 -17.22 55.07 -31.06
N ASN A 153 -16.45 56.02 -31.56
CA ASN A 153 -16.50 57.40 -31.11
C ASN A 153 -17.73 58.03 -31.78
N PRO A 154 -18.81 58.36 -31.06
CA PRO A 154 -20.07 58.75 -31.68
C PRO A 154 -20.04 60.13 -32.36
N TYR A 155 -18.89 60.82 -32.33
CA TYR A 155 -18.70 62.17 -32.85
C TYR A 155 -17.73 62.26 -34.05
N THR A 156 -17.23 61.15 -34.57
CA THR A 156 -16.46 61.19 -35.83
C THR A 156 -17.42 61.32 -37.00
N GLU A 157 -17.60 62.55 -37.50
CA GLU A 157 -18.29 62.80 -38.77
C GLU A 157 -17.60 62.03 -39.90
N PRO A 158 -18.35 61.40 -40.82
CA PRO A 158 -17.77 60.78 -42.00
C PRO A 158 -17.21 61.87 -42.92
N THR A 159 -15.88 61.96 -43.01
CA THR A 159 -15.21 62.81 -43.99
C THR A 159 -15.61 62.39 -45.42
N PRO A 160 -16.12 63.32 -46.27
CA PRO A 160 -16.48 62.99 -47.63
C PRO A 160 -15.23 62.63 -48.45
N LYS A 161 -15.34 61.54 -49.22
CA LYS A 161 -14.32 61.09 -50.17
C LYS A 161 -14.17 62.13 -51.28
N SER A 162 -12.94 62.60 -51.49
CA SER A 162 -12.50 63.18 -52.76
C SER A 162 -12.19 62.08 -53.76
#